data_AF-A0A1A8AAZ9-F1
#
_entry.id   AF-A0A1A8AAZ9-F1
#
_cell.length_a   1.000
_cell.length_b   1.000
_cell.length_c   1.000
_cell.angle_alpha   90.00
_cell.angle_beta   90.00
_cell.angle_gamma   90.00
#
_symmetry.space_group_name_H-M   'P 1'
#
loop_
_entity.id
_entity.type
_entity.pdbx_description
1 polymer ?
#
loop_
_entity_poly.entity_id
_entity_poly.type
_entity_poly.pdbx_seq_one_letter_code
_entity_poly.pdbx_strand_id
1 'polypeptide(L)'
;MAGPLTEEQVARQLYDSLQAAACPLVQGLYLKEDDSMLELLCSPSELRTDILAWICSRIDPNVANSKAARSHDPHALTKEMAAFGHELMLIQADDLDLIRGKASPRRQLRFLEQLLILVPGCKNSAERRTDGELLLSQLFAKDNLANLTQMLQPTLDPWPVHIKALRKGTKASCQPPAEIPDAAALLQSTRTQLKELQSQVCCGNIWNTFMG
;
A
#
# COMPACT_ATOMS: atom_id res chain seq x y z
N MET A 1 -4.98 -5.48 32.06
CA MET A 1 -4.97 -6.64 31.14
C MET A 1 -6.16 -6.48 30.21
N ALA A 2 -5.97 -5.98 28.99
CA ALA A 2 -7.07 -5.91 28.02
C ALA A 2 -7.39 -7.34 27.58
N GLY A 3 -8.64 -7.78 27.75
CA GLY A 3 -9.10 -9.05 27.20
C GLY A 3 -9.07 -9.05 25.66
N PRO A 4 -9.18 -10.22 25.01
CA PRO A 4 -9.33 -10.28 23.57
C PRO A 4 -10.58 -9.48 23.15
N LEU A 5 -10.44 -8.67 22.10
CA LEU A 5 -11.55 -7.89 21.55
C LEU A 5 -12.67 -8.81 21.08
N THR A 6 -13.92 -8.40 21.29
CA THR A 6 -15.10 -9.11 20.75
C THR A 6 -15.24 -8.86 19.25
N GLU A 7 -16.02 -9.70 18.56
CA GLU A 7 -16.28 -9.54 17.11
C GLU A 7 -16.95 -8.19 16.80
N GLU A 8 -17.88 -7.77 17.65
CA GLU A 8 -18.52 -6.45 17.66
C GLU A 8 -17.50 -5.30 17.71
N GLN A 9 -16.54 -5.38 18.64
CA GLN A 9 -15.49 -4.36 18.78
C GLN A 9 -14.56 -4.31 17.57
N VAL A 10 -14.22 -5.47 16.99
CA VAL A 10 -13.43 -5.53 15.76
C VAL A 10 -14.23 -4.95 14.59
N ALA A 11 -15.52 -5.28 14.47
CA ALA A 11 -16.38 -4.71 13.43
C ALA A 11 -16.45 -3.18 13.52
N ARG A 12 -16.56 -2.63 14.74
CA ARG A 12 -16.48 -1.17 14.95
C ARG A 12 -15.18 -0.59 14.44
N GLN A 13 -14.04 -1.18 14.79
CA GLN A 13 -12.72 -0.69 14.35
C GLN A 13 -12.58 -0.72 12.83
N LEU A 14 -13.06 -1.77 12.17
CA LEU A 14 -13.04 -1.86 10.71
C LEU A 14 -13.98 -0.85 10.05
N TYR A 15 -15.13 -0.61 10.66
CA TYR A 15 -16.07 0.42 10.20
C TYR A 15 -15.47 1.82 10.31
N ASP A 16 -14.85 2.16 11.44
CA ASP A 16 -14.13 3.42 11.63
C ASP A 16 -12.98 3.56 10.61
N SER A 17 -12.29 2.46 10.33
CA SER A 17 -11.23 2.39 9.32
C SER A 17 -11.74 2.67 7.90
N LEU A 18 -12.93 2.15 7.55
CA LEU A 18 -13.62 2.46 6.30
C LEU A 18 -14.01 3.94 6.21
N GLN A 19 -14.50 4.52 7.30
CA GLN A 19 -14.81 5.96 7.35
C GLN A 19 -13.56 6.82 7.19
N ALA A 20 -12.46 6.45 7.86
CA ALA A 20 -11.17 7.13 7.75
C ALA A 20 -10.57 7.03 6.34
N ALA A 21 -10.80 5.91 5.64
CA ALA A 21 -10.40 5.71 4.24
C ALA A 21 -11.32 6.45 3.23
N ALA A 22 -12.29 7.22 3.73
CA ALA A 22 -13.31 7.93 2.97
C ALA A 22 -14.11 6.99 2.03
N CYS A 23 -14.52 5.82 2.55
CA CYS A 23 -15.37 4.90 1.82
C CYS A 23 -16.76 5.53 1.62
N PRO A 24 -17.17 5.80 0.36
CA PRO A 24 -18.41 6.53 0.07
C PRO A 24 -19.66 5.74 0.50
N LEU A 25 -19.55 4.41 0.57
CA LEU A 25 -20.64 3.50 0.93
C LEU A 25 -20.99 3.56 2.42
N VAL A 26 -20.09 4.05 3.27
CA VAL A 26 -20.33 4.20 4.72
C VAL A 26 -20.42 5.66 5.17
N GLN A 27 -19.99 6.64 4.36
CA GLN A 27 -19.93 8.05 4.73
C GLN A 27 -21.29 8.69 5.07
N GLY A 28 -22.40 8.07 4.66
CA GLY A 28 -23.77 8.51 4.98
C GLY A 28 -24.53 7.58 5.92
N LEU A 29 -23.90 6.49 6.36
CA LEU A 29 -24.50 5.56 7.31
C LEU A 29 -24.14 6.02 8.72
N TYR A 30 -25.14 6.32 9.55
CA TYR A 30 -24.93 6.74 10.94
C TYR A 30 -25.19 5.58 11.90
N LEU A 31 -24.51 4.46 11.68
CA LEU A 31 -24.63 3.29 12.57
C LEU A 31 -24.01 3.61 13.93
N LYS A 32 -24.72 3.33 15.02
CA LYS A 32 -24.24 3.57 16.39
C LYS A 32 -24.03 2.28 17.18
N GLU A 33 -24.68 1.19 16.80
CA GLU A 33 -24.68 -0.09 17.49
C GLU A 33 -23.62 -1.03 16.90
N ASP A 34 -22.81 -1.67 17.74
CA ASP A 34 -21.72 -2.55 17.29
C ASP A 34 -22.28 -3.73 16.48
N ASP A 35 -23.43 -4.28 16.90
CA ASP A 35 -24.15 -5.36 16.23
C ASP A 35 -24.55 -5.00 14.80
N SER A 36 -25.02 -3.78 14.56
CA SER A 36 -25.39 -3.33 13.21
C SER A 36 -24.17 -3.17 12.29
N MET A 37 -23.02 -2.79 12.84
CA MET A 37 -21.77 -2.76 12.07
C MET A 37 -21.27 -4.17 11.76
N LEU A 38 -21.38 -5.08 12.73
CA LEU A 38 -21.06 -6.49 12.52
C LEU A 38 -21.98 -7.10 11.45
N GLU A 39 -23.29 -6.86 11.52
CA GLU A 39 -24.26 -7.32 10.54
C GLU A 39 -23.95 -6.77 9.14
N LEU A 40 -23.66 -5.46 9.03
CA LEU A 40 -23.26 -4.84 7.76
C LEU A 40 -22.02 -5.53 7.15
N LEU A 41 -20.99 -5.80 7.96
CA LEU A 41 -19.72 -6.32 7.47
C LEU A 41 -19.72 -7.84 7.29
N CYS A 42 -20.58 -8.58 8.00
CA CYS A 42 -20.55 -10.04 8.04
C CYS A 42 -21.79 -10.74 7.46
N SER A 43 -22.91 -10.06 7.28
CA SER A 43 -24.11 -10.68 6.69
C SER A 43 -24.17 -10.50 5.17
N PRO A 44 -24.65 -11.50 4.41
CA PRO A 44 -24.79 -11.39 2.97
C PRO A 44 -25.71 -10.22 2.59
N SER A 45 -25.17 -9.24 1.86
CA SER A 45 -25.94 -8.12 1.31
C SER A 45 -25.22 -7.52 0.10
N GLU A 46 -25.95 -6.78 -0.72
CA GLU A 46 -25.40 -6.02 -1.85
C GLU A 46 -24.38 -4.99 -1.35
N LEU A 47 -24.78 -4.17 -0.36
CA LEU A 47 -23.91 -3.16 0.25
C LEU A 47 -22.59 -3.73 0.79
N ARG A 48 -22.63 -4.90 1.47
CA ARG A 48 -21.40 -5.57 1.93
C ARG A 48 -20.49 -5.95 0.76
N THR A 49 -21.08 -6.45 -0.33
CA THR A 49 -20.36 -6.87 -1.53
C THR A 49 -19.72 -5.65 -2.21
N ASP A 50 -20.45 -4.54 -2.28
CA ASP A 50 -19.96 -3.27 -2.82
C ASP A 50 -18.83 -2.68 -1.97
N ILE A 51 -18.93 -2.76 -0.63
CA ILE A 51 -17.84 -2.37 0.27
C ILE A 51 -16.59 -3.19 -0.02
N LEU A 52 -16.72 -4.50 -0.17
CA LEU A 52 -15.58 -5.38 -0.46
C LEU A 52 -14.98 -5.09 -1.83
N ALA A 53 -15.81 -4.91 -2.87
CA ALA A 53 -15.37 -4.54 -4.20
C ALA A 53 -14.65 -3.19 -4.21
N TRP A 54 -15.17 -2.21 -3.45
CA TRP A 54 -14.51 -0.92 -3.26
C TRP A 54 -13.15 -1.08 -2.60
N ILE A 55 -13.02 -1.87 -1.53
CA ILE A 55 -11.73 -2.14 -0.87
C ILE A 55 -10.74 -2.72 -1.89
N CYS A 56 -11.13 -3.76 -2.62
CA CYS A 56 -10.27 -4.39 -3.65
C CYS A 56 -9.84 -3.38 -4.71
N SER A 57 -10.75 -2.51 -5.18
CA SER A 57 -10.42 -1.47 -6.17
C SER A 57 -9.44 -0.41 -5.67
N ARG A 58 -9.42 -0.16 -4.35
CA ARG A 58 -8.49 0.79 -3.72
C ARG A 58 -7.09 0.20 -3.57
N ILE A 59 -6.98 -1.12 -3.51
CA ILE A 59 -5.70 -1.84 -3.45
C ILE A 59 -5.16 -1.99 -4.89
N ASP A 60 -6.00 -2.42 -5.83
CA ASP A 60 -5.65 -2.52 -7.26
C ASP A 60 -6.79 -2.01 -8.16
N PRO A 61 -6.58 -0.92 -8.92
CA PRO A 61 -7.59 -0.39 -9.84
C PRO A 61 -7.96 -1.36 -10.98
N ASN A 62 -7.17 -2.39 -11.25
CA ASN A 62 -7.52 -3.40 -12.26
C ASN A 62 -8.77 -4.18 -11.90
N VAL A 63 -9.03 -4.41 -10.61
CA VAL A 63 -10.23 -5.11 -10.12
C VAL A 63 -11.50 -4.35 -10.51
N ALA A 64 -11.51 -3.02 -10.37
CA ALA A 64 -12.65 -2.20 -10.81
C ALA A 64 -12.80 -2.13 -12.34
N ASN A 65 -11.68 -2.26 -13.07
CA ASN A 65 -11.67 -2.19 -14.53
C ASN A 65 -11.92 -3.54 -15.21
N SER A 66 -12.11 -4.60 -14.44
CA SER A 66 -12.26 -5.94 -14.99
C SER A 66 -13.55 -6.10 -15.81
N LYS A 67 -13.62 -7.20 -16.54
CA LYS A 67 -14.86 -7.57 -17.23
C LYS A 67 -15.98 -7.93 -16.25
N ALA A 68 -15.63 -8.52 -15.10
CA ALA A 68 -16.63 -8.97 -14.13
C ALA A 68 -17.28 -7.80 -13.37
N ALA A 69 -16.49 -6.78 -13.02
CA ALA A 69 -17.02 -5.54 -12.44
C ALA A 69 -17.98 -4.82 -13.41
N ARG A 70 -17.67 -4.82 -14.71
CA ARG A 70 -18.50 -4.17 -15.75
C ARG A 70 -19.72 -4.96 -16.16
N SER A 71 -19.70 -6.29 -16.03
CA SER A 71 -20.80 -7.14 -16.51
C SER A 71 -22.01 -7.12 -15.57
N HIS A 72 -21.91 -6.52 -14.40
CA HIS A 72 -22.93 -6.57 -13.34
C HIS A 72 -23.37 -8.00 -13.00
N ASP A 73 -22.50 -8.98 -13.24
CA ASP A 73 -22.75 -10.37 -12.83
C ASP A 73 -22.15 -10.57 -11.43
N PRO A 74 -22.99 -10.68 -10.38
CA PRO A 74 -22.50 -10.82 -9.01
C PRO A 74 -21.69 -12.10 -8.82
N HIS A 75 -21.93 -13.15 -9.62
CA HIS A 75 -21.17 -14.39 -9.52
C HIS A 75 -19.76 -14.23 -10.08
N ALA A 76 -19.62 -13.60 -11.25
CA ALA A 76 -18.31 -13.28 -11.83
C ALA A 76 -17.50 -12.36 -10.90
N LEU A 77 -18.11 -11.31 -10.35
CA LEU A 77 -17.44 -10.40 -9.42
C LEU A 77 -16.99 -11.11 -8.15
N THR A 78 -17.83 -12.00 -7.59
CA THR A 78 -17.46 -12.82 -6.43
C THR A 78 -16.21 -13.65 -6.71
N LYS A 79 -16.16 -14.30 -7.89
CA LYS A 79 -15.03 -15.15 -8.29
C LYS A 79 -13.75 -14.34 -8.49
N GLU A 80 -13.88 -13.15 -9.06
CA GLU A 80 -12.74 -12.24 -9.21
C GLU A 80 -12.20 -11.76 -7.86
N MET A 81 -13.06 -11.31 -6.95
CA MET A 81 -12.62 -10.92 -5.60
C MET A 81 -11.98 -12.09 -4.85
N ALA A 82 -12.48 -13.33 -5.05
CA ALA A 82 -11.86 -14.52 -4.48
C ALA A 82 -10.46 -14.79 -5.07
N ALA A 83 -10.30 -14.68 -6.38
CA ALA A 83 -9.01 -14.80 -7.05
C ALA A 83 -8.02 -13.73 -6.56
N PHE A 84 -8.46 -12.48 -6.46
CA PHE A 84 -7.66 -11.37 -5.95
C PHE A 84 -7.21 -11.62 -4.50
N GLY A 85 -8.12 -12.02 -3.62
CA GLY A 85 -7.78 -12.37 -2.23
C GLY A 85 -6.81 -13.56 -2.14
N HIS A 86 -6.89 -14.51 -3.05
CA HIS A 86 -5.95 -15.64 -3.14
C HIS A 86 -4.57 -15.20 -3.66
N GLU A 87 -4.50 -14.31 -4.66
CA GLU A 87 -3.25 -13.71 -5.13
C GLU A 87 -2.52 -12.94 -4.01
N LEU A 88 -3.28 -12.28 -3.14
CA LEU A 88 -2.77 -11.64 -1.93
C LEU A 88 -2.45 -12.62 -0.78
N MET A 89 -2.65 -13.93 -0.99
CA MET A 89 -2.45 -15.00 -0.01
C MET A 89 -3.27 -14.83 1.28
N LEU A 90 -4.44 -14.18 1.20
CA LEU A 90 -5.33 -13.97 2.35
C LEU A 90 -6.37 -15.08 2.48
N ILE A 91 -6.77 -15.70 1.37
CA ILE A 91 -7.86 -16.69 1.27
C ILE A 91 -7.53 -17.77 0.23
N GLN A 92 -8.31 -18.86 0.18
CA GLN A 92 -8.21 -19.85 -0.89
C GLN A 92 -9.01 -19.42 -2.13
N ALA A 93 -8.65 -19.93 -3.31
CA ALA A 93 -9.29 -19.55 -4.57
C ALA A 93 -10.79 -19.95 -4.65
N ASP A 94 -11.20 -20.93 -3.85
CA ASP A 94 -12.56 -21.46 -3.76
C ASP A 94 -13.36 -20.93 -2.55
N ASP A 95 -12.79 -20.01 -1.75
CA ASP A 95 -13.44 -19.39 -0.59
C ASP A 95 -14.53 -18.36 -0.98
N LEU A 96 -15.46 -18.73 -1.86
CA LEU A 96 -16.55 -17.87 -2.32
C LEU A 96 -17.50 -17.50 -1.17
N ASP A 97 -17.66 -18.37 -0.18
CA ASP A 97 -18.51 -18.10 0.98
C ASP A 97 -17.97 -16.97 1.86
N LEU A 98 -16.65 -16.77 1.88
CA LEU A 98 -16.03 -15.66 2.58
C LEU A 98 -16.36 -14.33 1.87
N ILE A 99 -16.28 -14.31 0.54
CA ILE A 99 -16.65 -13.16 -0.28
C ILE A 99 -18.16 -12.87 -0.18
N ARG A 100 -19.02 -13.89 -0.12
CA ARG A 100 -20.49 -13.74 -0.05
C ARG A 100 -21.05 -13.47 1.35
N GLY A 101 -20.23 -13.58 2.38
CA GLY A 101 -20.66 -13.29 3.77
C GLY A 101 -21.34 -14.44 4.47
N LYS A 102 -21.01 -15.67 4.06
CA LYS A 102 -21.53 -16.91 4.65
C LYS A 102 -20.54 -17.61 5.57
N ALA A 103 -19.28 -17.19 5.57
CA ALA A 103 -18.28 -17.66 6.51
C ALA A 103 -18.55 -17.17 7.95
N SER A 104 -17.86 -17.72 8.96
CA SER A 104 -18.01 -17.23 10.33
C SER A 104 -17.58 -15.77 10.46
N PRO A 105 -18.23 -14.94 11.30
CA PRO A 105 -17.91 -13.52 11.42
C PRO A 105 -16.42 -13.26 11.74
N ARG A 106 -15.82 -14.05 12.65
CA ARG A 106 -14.37 -13.99 12.91
C ARG A 106 -13.50 -14.09 11.66
N ARG A 107 -13.83 -15.00 10.76
CA ARG A 107 -13.06 -15.24 9.53
C ARG A 107 -13.24 -14.06 8.56
N GLN A 108 -14.47 -13.57 8.45
CA GLN A 108 -14.80 -12.41 7.62
C GLN A 108 -14.10 -11.14 8.09
N LEU A 109 -14.17 -10.85 9.40
CA LEU A 109 -13.53 -9.69 10.01
C LEU A 109 -12.01 -9.73 9.84
N ARG A 110 -11.37 -10.90 10.07
CA ARG A 110 -9.93 -11.05 9.83
C ARG A 110 -9.55 -10.75 8.39
N PHE A 111 -10.32 -11.27 7.43
CA PHE A 111 -10.07 -11.02 6.02
C PHE A 111 -10.21 -9.52 5.67
N LEU A 112 -11.26 -8.86 6.17
CA LEU A 112 -11.48 -7.43 5.97
C LEU A 112 -10.36 -6.59 6.62
N GLU A 113 -9.93 -6.95 7.83
CA GLU A 113 -8.80 -6.32 8.53
C GLU A 113 -7.52 -6.39 7.68
N GLN A 114 -7.20 -7.57 7.14
CA GLN A 114 -6.03 -7.77 6.30
C GLN A 114 -6.10 -6.96 5.00
N LEU A 115 -7.26 -6.87 4.36
CA LEU A 115 -7.44 -6.04 3.18
C LEU A 115 -7.31 -4.55 3.50
N LEU A 116 -7.90 -4.08 4.60
CA LEU A 116 -7.90 -2.66 4.96
C LEU A 116 -6.49 -2.16 5.33
N ILE A 117 -5.60 -3.02 5.81
CA ILE A 117 -4.17 -2.69 5.99
C ILE A 117 -3.51 -2.25 4.67
N LEU A 118 -3.95 -2.83 3.54
CA LEU A 118 -3.40 -2.56 2.22
C LEU A 118 -4.02 -1.30 1.57
N VAL A 119 -5.12 -0.77 2.12
CA VAL A 119 -5.78 0.42 1.58
C VAL A 119 -5.02 1.69 1.96
N PRO A 120 -4.58 2.50 0.98
CA PRO A 120 -3.91 3.77 1.29
C PRO A 120 -4.82 4.71 2.08
N GLY A 121 -4.30 5.24 3.20
CA GLY A 121 -5.01 6.16 4.08
C GLY A 121 -5.76 5.50 5.24
N CYS A 122 -5.90 4.17 5.21
CA CYS A 122 -6.42 3.42 6.35
C CYS A 122 -5.34 3.35 7.45
N LYS A 123 -5.58 4.02 8.58
CA LYS A 123 -4.71 3.93 9.76
C LYS A 123 -5.40 3.02 10.78
N ASN A 124 -4.88 1.83 11.01
CA ASN A 124 -5.32 1.02 12.14
C ASN A 124 -5.09 1.82 13.42
N SER A 125 -6.12 1.99 14.25
CA SER A 125 -6.02 2.65 15.55
C SER A 125 -5.06 1.92 16.52
N ALA A 126 -4.78 0.64 16.27
CA ALA A 126 -3.79 -0.16 16.98
C ALA A 126 -2.34 0.09 16.53
N GLU A 127 -2.13 0.61 15.31
CA GLU A 127 -0.84 1.13 14.92
C GLU A 127 -0.75 2.58 15.40
N ARG A 128 -0.31 2.74 16.65
CA ARG A 128 0.70 3.76 16.94
C ARG A 128 1.87 3.44 16.01
N ARG A 129 1.78 3.84 14.73
CA ARG A 129 2.94 3.85 13.86
C ARG A 129 3.90 4.77 14.58
N THR A 130 4.89 4.20 15.26
CA THR A 130 6.20 4.82 15.31
C THR A 130 6.42 5.27 13.89
N ASP A 131 6.42 6.58 13.71
CA ASP A 131 6.59 7.25 12.44
C ASP A 131 7.57 6.44 11.59
N GLY A 132 7.14 6.00 10.41
CA GLY A 132 7.95 5.10 9.58
C GLY A 132 9.34 5.69 9.35
N GLU A 133 9.41 7.02 9.26
CA GLU A 133 10.64 7.80 9.23
C GLU A 133 11.47 7.66 10.51
N LEU A 134 10.86 7.66 11.70
CA LEU A 134 11.56 7.40 12.97
C LEU A 134 12.11 5.97 13.05
N LEU A 135 11.36 4.97 12.59
CA LEU A 135 11.80 3.58 12.57
C LEU A 135 12.96 3.37 11.57
N LEU A 136 12.85 3.94 10.37
CA LEU A 136 13.92 3.95 9.38
C LEU A 136 15.15 4.70 9.91
N SER A 137 14.95 5.87 10.54
CA SER A 137 16.02 6.64 11.18
C SER A 137 16.70 5.88 12.30
N GLN A 138 15.96 5.09 13.09
CA GLN A 138 16.52 4.20 14.10
C GLN A 138 17.30 3.05 13.45
N LEU A 139 16.77 2.41 12.40
CA LEU A 139 17.44 1.33 11.66
C LEU A 139 18.77 1.78 11.04
N PHE A 140 18.82 2.98 10.48
CA PHE A 140 20.02 3.59 9.89
C PHE A 140 20.85 4.41 10.89
N ALA A 141 20.48 4.43 12.17
CA ALA A 141 21.29 5.07 13.20
C ALA A 141 22.67 4.41 13.26
N LYS A 142 23.70 5.22 13.52
CA LYS A 142 25.10 4.78 13.55
C LYS A 142 25.33 3.57 14.45
N ASP A 143 24.60 3.50 15.55
CA ASP A 143 24.68 2.43 16.55
C ASP A 143 24.08 1.10 16.05
N ASN A 144 23.13 1.15 15.09
CA ASN A 144 22.44 -0.02 14.54
C ASN A 144 23.02 -0.49 13.19
N LEU A 145 23.84 0.34 12.55
CA LEU A 145 24.40 0.09 11.22
C LEU A 145 25.28 -1.18 11.17
N ALA A 146 26.01 -1.48 12.25
CA ALA A 146 26.80 -2.71 12.35
C ALA A 146 25.92 -3.97 12.38
N ASN A 147 24.83 -3.95 13.15
CA ASN A 147 23.87 -5.05 13.24
C ASN A 147 23.16 -5.26 11.90
N LEU A 148 22.75 -4.16 11.24
CA LEU A 148 22.17 -4.20 9.91
C LEU A 148 23.14 -4.82 8.88
N THR A 149 24.42 -4.42 8.91
CA THR A 149 25.45 -4.94 8.00
C THR A 149 25.64 -6.44 8.20
N GLN A 150 25.65 -6.90 9.45
CA GLN A 150 25.75 -8.33 9.78
C GLN A 150 24.54 -9.13 9.30
N MET A 151 23.32 -8.58 9.40
CA MET A 151 22.11 -9.22 8.86
C MET A 151 22.11 -9.31 7.34
N LEU A 152 22.64 -8.28 6.66
CA LEU A 152 22.73 -8.23 5.19
C LEU A 152 23.91 -9.05 4.65
N GLN A 153 24.91 -9.33 5.49
CA GLN A 153 26.05 -10.18 5.17
C GLN A 153 26.13 -11.37 6.12
N PRO A 154 25.13 -12.27 6.10
CA PRO A 154 25.19 -13.44 6.95
C PRO A 154 26.39 -14.29 6.51
N THR A 155 27.19 -14.73 7.49
CA THR A 155 28.31 -15.65 7.28
C THR A 155 27.76 -17.05 7.01
N LEU A 156 27.13 -17.22 5.87
CA LEU A 156 26.63 -18.52 5.43
C LEU A 156 27.83 -19.28 4.89
N ASP A 157 28.50 -20.06 5.75
CA ASP A 157 29.43 -21.08 5.30
C ASP A 157 29.09 -22.42 5.94
N PRO A 158 28.91 -23.49 5.15
CA PRO A 158 28.99 -23.53 3.68
C PRO A 158 27.65 -23.20 2.98
N TRP A 159 27.67 -22.29 1.99
CA TRP A 159 26.55 -22.13 1.06
C TRP A 159 26.26 -23.45 0.31
N PRO A 160 24.98 -23.78 0.05
CA PRO A 160 24.59 -24.84 -0.87
C PRO A 160 25.25 -24.66 -2.25
N VAL A 161 25.72 -25.77 -2.83
CA VAL A 161 26.51 -25.81 -4.08
C VAL A 161 25.87 -25.07 -5.27
N HIS A 162 24.54 -25.06 -5.37
CA HIS A 162 23.81 -24.38 -6.44
C HIS A 162 23.90 -22.84 -6.34
N ILE A 163 24.04 -22.29 -5.14
CA ILE A 163 24.19 -20.84 -4.91
C ILE A 163 25.63 -20.39 -5.18
N LYS A 164 26.62 -21.24 -4.89
CA LYS A 164 28.03 -20.98 -5.23
C LYS A 164 28.26 -20.86 -6.74
N ALA A 165 27.49 -21.58 -7.55
CA ALA A 165 27.57 -21.51 -9.01
C ALA A 165 27.07 -20.17 -9.57
N LEU A 166 25.98 -19.63 -9.02
CA LEU A 166 25.44 -18.31 -9.39
C LEU A 166 26.45 -17.19 -9.15
N ARG A 167 27.14 -17.17 -8.00
CA ARG A 167 28.19 -16.18 -7.71
C ARG A 167 29.38 -16.25 -8.67
N LYS A 168 29.70 -17.44 -9.20
CA LYS A 168 30.81 -17.59 -10.16
C LYS A 168 30.40 -17.25 -11.60
N GLY A 169 29.12 -17.39 -11.95
CA GLY A 169 28.57 -17.04 -13.26
C GLY A 169 28.36 -15.54 -13.47
N THR A 170 28.20 -14.77 -12.39
CA THR A 170 28.00 -13.32 -12.47
C THR A 170 29.33 -12.57 -12.29
N LYS A 171 30.23 -12.70 -13.26
CA LYS A 171 31.08 -11.56 -13.66
C LYS A 171 30.25 -10.62 -14.56
N ALA A 172 29.03 -10.29 -14.15
CA ALA A 172 28.45 -9.04 -14.61
C ALA A 172 29.23 -7.98 -13.85
N SER A 173 30.08 -7.26 -14.58
CA SER A 173 30.76 -6.08 -14.10
C SER A 173 29.70 -5.10 -13.57
N CYS A 174 29.36 -5.23 -12.28
CA CYS A 174 28.93 -4.08 -11.50
C CYS A 174 30.18 -3.21 -11.40
N GLN A 175 30.45 -2.45 -12.47
CA GLN A 175 31.16 -1.20 -12.29
C GLN A 175 30.40 -0.49 -11.17
N PRO A 176 31.08 0.07 -10.15
CA PRO A 176 30.42 1.10 -9.36
C PRO A 176 29.76 2.06 -10.35
N PRO A 177 28.50 2.49 -10.13
CA PRO A 177 27.95 3.59 -10.92
C PRO A 177 29.02 4.66 -10.94
N ALA A 178 29.45 5.07 -12.14
CA ALA A 178 30.42 6.14 -12.30
C ALA A 178 30.02 7.24 -11.33
N GLU A 179 30.97 7.67 -10.48
CA GLU A 179 30.75 8.65 -9.42
C GLU A 179 29.72 9.66 -9.89
N ILE A 180 28.54 9.63 -9.26
CA ILE A 180 27.47 10.57 -9.59
C ILE A 180 28.12 11.95 -9.42
N PRO A 181 28.24 12.76 -10.49
CA PRO A 181 28.89 14.07 -10.41
C PRO A 181 28.27 14.82 -9.24
N ASP A 182 29.12 15.41 -8.39
CA ASP A 182 28.71 16.10 -7.16
C ASP A 182 27.39 16.85 -7.39
N ALA A 183 26.31 16.34 -6.78
CA ALA A 183 24.97 16.85 -7.00
C ALA A 183 24.88 18.35 -6.68
N ALA A 184 25.75 18.85 -5.77
CA ALA A 184 25.86 20.27 -5.47
C ALA A 184 26.40 21.06 -6.66
N ALA A 185 27.42 20.56 -7.37
CA ALA A 185 27.97 21.20 -8.56
C ALA A 185 26.95 21.24 -9.71
N LEU A 186 26.19 20.16 -9.91
CA LEU A 186 25.11 20.10 -10.90
C LEU A 186 23.98 21.10 -10.57
N LEU A 187 23.54 21.15 -9.32
CA LEU A 187 22.50 22.10 -8.89
C LEU A 187 22.96 23.55 -9.02
N GLN A 188 24.23 23.85 -8.70
CA GLN A 188 24.79 25.19 -8.88
C GLN A 188 24.87 25.56 -10.37
N SER A 189 25.34 24.65 -11.22
CA SER A 189 25.38 24.86 -12.67
C SER A 189 24.00 25.15 -13.25
N THR A 190 23.00 24.32 -12.95
CA THR A 190 21.62 24.53 -13.41
C THR A 190 21.04 25.84 -12.88
N ARG A 191 21.35 26.22 -11.64
CA ARG A 191 20.94 27.51 -11.05
C ARG A 191 21.56 28.69 -11.77
N THR A 192 22.82 28.60 -12.19
CA THR A 192 23.48 29.66 -12.97
C THR A 192 22.89 29.77 -14.38
N GLN A 193 22.62 28.66 -15.06
CA GLN A 193 21.97 28.67 -16.37
C GLN A 193 20.56 29.26 -16.33
N LEU A 194 19.76 28.95 -15.30
CA LEU A 194 18.45 29.56 -15.14
C LEU A 194 18.51 31.08 -14.91
N LYS A 195 19.50 31.56 -14.16
CA LYS A 195 19.73 33.01 -13.98
C LYS A 195 20.17 33.69 -15.27
N GLU A 196 21.04 33.06 -16.04
CA GLU A 196 21.50 33.56 -17.35
C GLU A 196 20.31 33.72 -18.30
N LEU A 197 19.48 32.67 -18.44
CA LEU A 197 18.27 32.72 -19.26
C LEU A 197 17.26 33.75 -18.77
N GLN A 198 17.06 33.85 -17.45
CA GLN A 198 16.19 34.87 -16.87
C GLN A 198 16.70 36.28 -17.18
N SER A 199 18.02 36.51 -17.13
CA SER A 199 18.63 37.79 -17.48
C SER A 199 18.50 38.11 -18.98
N GLN A 200 18.62 37.10 -19.85
CA GLN A 200 18.43 37.26 -21.29
C GLN A 200 16.97 37.60 -21.64
N VAL A 201 16.00 36.98 -20.97
CA VAL A 201 14.57 37.31 -21.15
C VAL A 201 14.26 38.72 -20.62
N CYS A 202 14.85 39.12 -19.49
CA CYS A 202 14.71 40.49 -18.97
C CYS A 202 15.35 41.55 -19.89
N CYS A 203 16.50 41.28 -20.49
CA CYS A 203 17.15 42.18 -21.44
C CYS A 203 16.44 42.22 -22.81
N GLY A 204 15.89 41.09 -23.28
CA GLY A 204 15.13 41.02 -24.52
C GLY A 204 13.80 41.78 -24.48
N ASN A 205 13.17 41.87 -23.30
CA ASN A 205 11.95 42.66 -23.12
C ASN A 205 12.19 44.17 -23.15
N ILE A 206 13.40 44.65 -22.87
CA ILE A 206 13.77 46.07 -22.96
C ILE A 206 13.96 46.49 -24.43
N TRP A 207 14.44 45.58 -25.30
CA TRP A 207 14.59 45.87 -26.73
C TRP A 207 13.23 45.92 -27.46
N ASN A 208 12.28 45.06 -27.09
CA ASN A 208 10.94 45.07 -27.69
C ASN A 208 10.06 46.25 -27.26
N THR A 209 10.46 47.04 -26.25
CA THR A 209 9.78 48.30 -25.90
C THR A 209 10.40 49.54 -26.55
N PHE A 210 11.57 49.42 -27.21
CA PHE A 210 12.28 50.55 -27.82
C PHE A 210 12.23 50.58 -29.36
N MET A 211 11.66 49.57 -30.01
CA MET A 211 11.28 49.58 -31.43
C MET A 211 9.77 49.29 -31.60
N GLY A 212 8.97 50.13 -30.95
CA GLY A 212 7.58 50.40 -31.35
C GLY A 212 7.53 51.60 -32.28
#